data_AF-S8AP97-F1
#
_entry.id   AF-S8AP97-F1
#
_cell.length_a   1.000
_cell.length_b   1.000
_cell.length_c   1.000
_cell.angle_alpha   90.00
_cell.angle_beta   90.00
_cell.angle_gamma   90.00
#
_symmetry.space_group_name_H-M   'P 1'
#
loop_
_entity.id
_entity.type
_entity.pdbx_description
1 polymer ?
#
loop_
_entity_poly.entity_id
_entity_poly.type
_entity_poly.pdbx_seq_one_letter_code
_entity_poly.pdbx_strand_id
1 'polypeptide(L)'
;MLFSIVAIAAVALNGVLAVPVENPNWPGELLKRQAPGTPLYNCHDNCGQAVAGSRKTGYCSSIAFIHNYANCIQCSGPDNNNIWHYYSSTLIPAGSGCGFPTTPDTGVQPAVDPAIPDGGVWP
;
A
#
# COMPACT_ATOMS: atom_id res chain seq x y z
N MET A 1 -42.97 -29.10 37.15
CA MET A 1 -42.68 -27.69 37.49
C MET A 1 -41.17 -27.48 37.43
N LEU A 2 -40.79 -26.45 36.68
CA LEU A 2 -39.50 -25.74 36.62
C LEU A 2 -38.22 -26.46 36.15
N PHE A 3 -37.81 -26.02 34.95
CA PHE A 3 -36.45 -25.98 34.41
C PHE A 3 -35.44 -25.35 35.38
N SER A 4 -34.18 -25.76 35.33
CA SER A 4 -33.06 -24.82 35.10
C SER A 4 -31.72 -25.54 34.89
N ILE A 5 -31.19 -25.32 33.69
CA ILE A 5 -29.84 -25.66 33.23
C ILE A 5 -28.91 -24.56 33.80
N VAL A 6 -27.89 -24.92 34.59
CA VAL A 6 -26.81 -23.97 34.90
C VAL A 6 -25.67 -24.21 33.91
N ALA A 7 -25.43 -23.18 33.11
CA ALA A 7 -24.49 -23.15 32.00
C ALA A 7 -23.03 -23.29 32.45
N ILE A 8 -22.28 -24.15 31.74
CA ILE A 8 -20.82 -24.22 31.81
C ILE A 8 -20.28 -23.01 31.05
N ALA A 9 -19.71 -22.04 31.75
CA ALA A 9 -19.00 -20.92 31.13
C ALA A 9 -17.60 -21.41 30.69
N ALA A 10 -17.47 -21.80 29.42
CA ALA A 10 -16.16 -21.99 28.80
C ALA A 10 -15.63 -20.63 28.34
N VAL A 11 -14.72 -20.03 29.11
CA VAL A 11 -13.95 -18.87 28.66
C VAL A 11 -12.86 -19.38 27.72
N ALA A 12 -13.13 -19.39 26.41
CA ALA A 12 -12.12 -19.59 25.39
C ALA A 12 -11.35 -18.27 25.21
N LEU A 13 -10.23 -18.12 25.93
CA LEU A 13 -9.22 -17.12 25.59
C LEU A 13 -8.55 -17.56 24.28
N ASN A 14 -8.98 -16.96 23.15
CA ASN A 14 -8.19 -17.00 21.93
C ASN A 14 -6.93 -16.16 22.16
N GLY A 15 -5.85 -16.82 22.58
CA GLY A 15 -4.53 -16.21 22.64
C GLY A 15 -4.10 -15.76 21.24
N VAL A 16 -4.07 -14.46 21.00
CA VAL A 16 -3.36 -13.91 19.84
C VAL A 16 -1.88 -14.18 20.09
N LEU A 17 -1.27 -15.07 19.31
CA LEU A 17 0.18 -15.22 19.31
C LEU A 17 0.78 -13.93 18.72
N ALA A 18 1.16 -13.01 19.60
CA ALA A 18 2.04 -11.91 19.24
C ALA A 18 3.38 -12.52 18.87
N VAL A 19 3.71 -12.53 17.57
CA VAL A 19 5.05 -12.88 17.10
C VAL A 19 5.98 -11.77 17.63
N PRO A 20 6.98 -12.06 18.48
CA PRO A 20 7.90 -11.04 18.92
C PRO A 20 8.68 -10.54 17.70
N VAL A 21 8.67 -9.24 17.45
CA VAL A 21 9.52 -8.63 16.44
C VAL A 21 10.95 -8.71 16.94
N GLU A 22 11.68 -9.72 16.45
CA GLU A 22 13.02 -10.12 16.93
C GLU A 22 14.12 -9.10 16.58
N ASN A 23 13.79 -8.06 15.82
CA ASN A 23 14.72 -7.02 15.40
C ASN A 23 14.65 -5.84 16.38
N PRO A 24 15.63 -5.60 17.27
CA PRO A 24 15.61 -4.48 18.21
C PRO A 24 15.60 -3.10 17.52
N ASN A 25 15.93 -3.04 16.22
CA ASN A 25 15.91 -1.84 15.41
C ASN A 25 14.56 -1.61 14.69
N TRP A 26 13.55 -2.45 14.95
CA TRP A 26 12.23 -2.34 14.32
C TRP A 26 11.57 -0.97 14.44
N PRO A 27 11.69 -0.20 15.55
CA PRO A 27 11.08 1.12 15.63
C PRO A 27 11.74 2.07 14.63
N GLY A 28 13.06 2.02 14.48
CA GLY A 28 13.80 2.81 13.49
C GLY A 28 13.44 2.41 12.06
N GLU A 29 13.26 1.12 11.79
CA GLU A 29 12.83 0.63 10.48
C GLU A 29 11.37 1.01 10.15
N LEU A 30 10.49 1.06 11.14
CA LEU A 30 9.13 1.61 10.97
C LEU A 30 9.14 3.12 10.76
N LEU A 31 9.95 3.86 11.51
CA LEU A 31 10.10 5.31 11.36
C LEU A 31 10.66 5.69 9.97
N LYS A 32 11.56 4.87 9.41
CA LYS A 32 12.04 5.03 8.02
C LYS A 32 10.91 4.91 6.99
N ARG A 33 9.88 4.10 7.27
CA ARG A 33 8.65 4.01 6.46
C ARG A 33 7.68 5.18 6.71
N GLN A 34 7.92 5.97 7.74
CA GLN A 34 7.13 7.13 8.16
C GLN A 34 7.91 8.43 8.00
N ALA A 35 8.55 8.63 6.84
CA ALA A 35 9.17 9.91 6.48
C ALA A 35 8.37 10.67 5.41
N PRO A 36 7.12 11.13 5.70
CA PRO A 36 6.35 11.97 4.80
C PRO A 36 7.16 13.11 4.19
N GLY A 37 6.96 13.36 2.89
CA GLY A 37 7.61 14.43 2.16
C GLY A 37 9.02 14.10 1.64
N THR A 38 9.56 12.91 1.92
CA THR A 38 10.78 12.45 1.24
C THR A 38 10.45 11.87 -0.15
N PRO A 39 11.36 11.95 -1.14
CA PRO A 39 11.13 11.37 -2.48
C PRO A 39 10.78 9.87 -2.45
N LEU A 40 11.46 9.09 -1.60
CA LEU A 40 11.19 7.67 -1.44
C LEU A 40 9.83 7.40 -0.81
N TYR A 41 9.46 8.16 0.22
CA TYR A 41 8.13 8.04 0.84
C TYR A 41 7.03 8.35 -0.17
N ASN A 42 7.13 9.49 -0.87
CA ASN A 42 6.12 9.86 -1.86
C ASN A 42 6.00 8.81 -2.96
N CYS A 43 7.12 8.22 -3.39
CA CYS A 43 7.09 7.15 -4.38
C CYS A 43 6.34 5.91 -3.87
N HIS A 44 6.65 5.45 -2.65
CA HIS A 44 5.94 4.33 -2.02
C HIS A 44 4.45 4.61 -1.82
N ASP A 45 4.11 5.82 -1.40
CA ASP A 45 2.72 6.22 -1.14
C ASP A 45 1.92 6.28 -2.45
N ASN A 46 2.45 6.92 -3.50
CA ASN A 46 1.79 6.92 -4.81
C ASN A 46 1.57 5.49 -5.35
N CYS A 47 2.58 4.62 -5.29
CA CYS A 47 2.41 3.23 -5.71
C CYS A 47 1.40 2.46 -4.84
N GLY A 48 1.39 2.70 -3.52
CA GLY A 48 0.44 2.08 -2.60
C GLY A 48 -1.00 2.54 -2.84
N GLN A 49 -1.21 3.85 -3.01
CA GLN A 49 -2.51 4.42 -3.32
C GLN A 49 -3.00 4.00 -4.71
N ALA A 50 -2.12 3.86 -5.70
CA ALA A 50 -2.47 3.31 -7.01
C ALA A 50 -2.99 1.86 -6.89
N VAL A 51 -2.35 1.02 -6.06
CA VAL A 51 -2.83 -0.34 -5.77
C VAL A 51 -4.19 -0.34 -5.07
N ALA A 52 -4.42 0.61 -4.16
CA ALA A 52 -5.72 0.75 -3.51
C ALA A 52 -6.80 1.21 -4.50
N GLY A 53 -6.48 2.20 -5.32
CA GLY A 53 -7.34 2.77 -6.36
C GLY A 53 -7.72 1.76 -7.43
N SER A 54 -6.79 0.90 -7.85
CA SER A 54 -7.03 -0.12 -8.89
C SER A 54 -8.08 -1.17 -8.51
N ARG A 55 -8.44 -1.26 -7.22
CA ARG A 55 -9.46 -2.19 -6.71
C ARG A 55 -10.87 -1.61 -6.79
N LYS A 56 -11.02 -0.32 -7.11
CA LYS A 56 -12.32 0.35 -7.21
C LYS A 56 -12.91 0.17 -8.61
N THR A 57 -14.24 0.23 -8.71
CA THR A 57 -14.91 0.23 -10.01
C THR A 57 -14.62 1.54 -10.75
N GLY A 58 -14.43 1.46 -12.07
CA GLY A 58 -14.18 2.65 -12.90
C GLY A 58 -12.84 3.37 -12.63
N TYR A 59 -11.88 2.70 -12.00
CA TYR A 59 -10.59 3.30 -11.60
C TYR A 59 -9.82 3.96 -12.76
N CYS A 60 -10.00 3.50 -14.00
CA CYS A 60 -9.36 4.12 -15.18
C CYS A 60 -9.75 5.59 -15.43
N SER A 61 -10.86 6.08 -14.85
CA SER A 61 -11.25 7.50 -14.90
C SER A 61 -11.15 8.20 -13.54
N SER A 62 -10.62 7.52 -12.51
CA SER A 62 -10.38 8.12 -11.20
C SER A 62 -9.19 9.06 -11.25
N ILE A 63 -9.41 10.33 -10.90
CA ILE A 63 -8.34 11.35 -10.81
C ILE A 63 -7.23 10.87 -9.87
N ALA A 64 -7.61 10.31 -8.71
CA ALA A 64 -6.67 9.82 -7.72
C ALA A 64 -5.83 8.65 -8.27
N PHE A 65 -6.48 7.67 -8.91
CA PHE A 65 -5.77 6.53 -9.48
C PHE A 65 -4.81 6.97 -10.59
N ILE A 66 -5.26 7.80 -11.53
CA ILE A 66 -4.44 8.27 -12.65
C ILE A 66 -3.21 9.02 -12.13
N HIS A 67 -3.39 9.94 -11.18
CA HIS A 67 -2.30 10.69 -10.54
C HIS A 67 -1.29 9.76 -9.87
N ASN A 68 -1.79 8.90 -8.98
CA ASN A 68 -0.95 8.00 -8.20
C ASN A 68 -0.21 6.98 -9.07
N TYR A 69 -0.89 6.45 -10.10
CA TYR A 69 -0.33 5.51 -11.04
C TYR A 69 0.78 6.15 -11.87
N ALA A 70 0.53 7.34 -12.43
CA ALA A 70 1.51 8.08 -13.21
C ALA A 70 2.76 8.40 -12.38
N ASN A 71 2.59 8.90 -11.16
CA ASN A 71 3.70 9.16 -10.25
C ASN A 71 4.46 7.88 -9.89
N CYS A 72 3.76 6.76 -9.68
CA CYS A 72 4.40 5.47 -9.44
C CYS A 72 5.26 5.04 -10.63
N ILE A 73 4.77 5.15 -11.86
CA ILE A 73 5.54 4.87 -13.08
C ILE A 73 6.78 5.77 -13.17
N GLN A 74 6.64 7.06 -12.89
CA GLN A 74 7.75 8.01 -12.93
C GLN A 74 8.87 7.65 -11.93
N CYS A 75 8.53 7.35 -10.67
CA CYS A 75 9.53 7.31 -9.60
C CYS A 75 10.08 5.91 -9.26
N SER A 76 9.40 4.84 -9.70
CA SER A 76 9.65 3.48 -9.16
C SER A 76 10.75 2.70 -9.89
N GLY A 77 11.25 3.22 -11.02
CA GLY A 77 12.28 2.60 -11.85
C GLY A 77 13.64 2.46 -11.16
N PRO A 78 14.54 1.61 -11.71
CA PRO A 78 15.83 1.27 -11.11
C PRO A 78 16.80 2.45 -10.99
N ASP A 79 16.66 3.46 -11.87
CA ASP A 79 17.46 4.68 -11.85
C ASP A 79 16.99 5.70 -10.79
N ASN A 80 15.90 5.40 -10.08
CA ASN A 80 15.24 6.26 -9.11
C ASN A 80 15.17 5.57 -7.74
N ASN A 81 13.96 5.19 -7.30
CA ASN A 81 13.79 4.53 -6.01
C ASN A 81 13.97 3.01 -6.10
N ASN A 82 13.93 2.44 -7.31
CA ASN A 82 14.01 1.00 -7.56
C ASN A 82 13.04 0.19 -6.68
N ILE A 83 11.75 0.54 -6.72
CA ILE A 83 10.71 -0.10 -5.90
C ILE A 83 9.62 -0.78 -6.74
N TRP A 84 9.71 -0.71 -8.07
CA TRP A 84 8.68 -1.24 -8.95
C TRP A 84 8.37 -2.72 -8.71
N HIS A 85 9.38 -3.53 -8.37
CA HIS A 85 9.22 -4.95 -8.08
C HIS A 85 8.26 -5.26 -6.93
N TYR A 86 8.02 -4.31 -6.02
CA TYR A 86 7.03 -4.49 -4.95
C TYR A 86 5.58 -4.31 -5.41
N TYR A 87 5.35 -3.59 -6.52
CA TYR A 87 4.02 -3.15 -6.94
C TYR A 87 3.58 -3.70 -8.30
N SER A 88 4.55 -4.09 -9.14
CA SER A 88 4.35 -4.45 -10.54
C SER A 88 3.32 -5.55 -10.77
N SER A 89 3.27 -6.56 -9.91
CA SER A 89 2.34 -7.68 -10.02
C SER A 89 0.86 -7.25 -10.00
N THR A 90 0.54 -6.15 -9.32
CA THR A 90 -0.82 -5.59 -9.28
C THR A 90 -1.01 -4.48 -10.31
N LEU A 91 0.00 -3.62 -10.46
CA LEU A 91 -0.12 -2.42 -11.30
C LEU A 91 0.07 -2.68 -12.79
N ILE A 92 0.74 -3.77 -13.20
CA ILE A 92 0.82 -4.14 -14.63
C ILE A 92 -0.55 -4.53 -15.18
N PRO A 93 -1.31 -5.47 -14.56
CA PRO A 93 -2.66 -5.78 -15.02
C PRO A 93 -3.61 -4.57 -15.00
N ALA A 94 -3.55 -3.76 -13.93
CA ALA A 94 -4.40 -2.58 -13.79
C ALA A 94 -4.10 -1.52 -14.87
N GLY A 95 -2.83 -1.18 -15.06
CA GLY A 95 -2.40 -0.23 -16.10
C GLY A 95 -2.73 -0.72 -17.50
N SER A 96 -2.44 -2.00 -17.78
CA SER A 96 -2.82 -2.63 -19.06
C SER A 96 -4.31 -2.53 -19.34
N GLY A 97 -5.15 -2.76 -18.32
CA GLY A 97 -6.60 -2.66 -18.41
C GLY A 97 -7.10 -1.25 -18.74
N CYS A 98 -6.35 -0.22 -18.37
CA CYS A 98 -6.64 1.18 -18.71
C CYS A 98 -5.91 1.70 -19.96
N GLY A 99 -5.03 0.90 -20.58
CA GLY A 99 -4.17 1.34 -21.69
C GLY A 99 -3.03 2.27 -21.26
N PHE A 100 -2.60 2.20 -20.00
CA PHE A 100 -1.50 3.01 -19.45
C PHE A 100 -0.14 2.31 -19.62
N PRO A 101 0.98 3.06 -19.56
CA PRO A 101 2.32 2.48 -19.53
C PRO A 101 2.48 1.53 -18.34
N THR A 102 3.17 0.40 -18.55
CA THR A 102 3.35 -0.64 -17.52
C THR A 102 4.82 -0.87 -17.14
N THR A 103 5.70 -0.02 -17.65
CA THR A 103 7.13 -0.01 -17.32
C THR A 103 7.46 1.35 -16.73
N PRO A 104 8.23 1.42 -15.63
CA PRO A 104 8.68 2.69 -15.08
C PRO A 104 9.47 3.53 -16.07
N ASP A 105 9.45 4.85 -15.89
CA ASP A 105 10.25 5.77 -16.69
C ASP A 105 11.75 5.48 -16.51
N THR A 106 12.51 5.63 -17.59
CA THR A 106 13.96 5.40 -17.61
C THR A 106 14.72 6.67 -17.23
N GLY A 107 15.94 6.51 -16.71
CA GLY A 107 16.78 7.63 -16.28
C GLY A 107 16.32 8.27 -14.97
N VAL A 108 17.11 9.24 -14.50
CA VAL A 108 16.82 9.98 -13.27
C VAL A 108 15.64 10.91 -13.50
N GLN A 109 14.59 10.71 -12.72
CA GLN A 109 13.35 11.48 -12.75
C GLN A 109 13.32 12.49 -11.62
N PRO A 110 12.59 13.62 -11.77
CA PRO A 110 12.35 14.52 -10.65
C PRO A 110 11.51 13.82 -9.57
N ALA A 111 11.65 14.29 -8.33
CA ALA A 111 10.84 13.81 -7.21
C ALA A 111 9.35 14.04 -7.50
N VAL A 112 8.53 13.04 -7.19
CA VAL A 112 7.07 13.10 -7.37
C VAL A 112 6.39 13.76 -6.17
N ASP A 113 5.27 14.41 -6.47
CA ASP A 113 4.39 15.00 -5.47
C ASP A 113 3.78 13.92 -4.55
N PRO A 114 3.25 14.32 -3.38
CA PRO A 114 2.49 13.41 -2.51
C PRO A 114 1.33 12.74 -3.25
N ALA A 115 0.95 11.55 -2.79
CA ALA A 115 -0.16 10.81 -3.35
C ALA A 115 -1.50 11.51 -3.06
N ILE A 116 -2.48 11.30 -3.94
CA ILE A 116 -3.88 11.59 -3.64
C ILE A 116 -4.44 10.36 -2.91
N PRO A 117 -5.04 10.50 -1.71
CA PRO A 117 -5.59 9.35 -1.00
C PRO A 117 -6.64 8.60 -1.86
N ASP A 118 -6.38 7.33 -2.18
CA ASP A 118 -7.25 6.46 -2.98
C ASP A 118 -7.51 5.10 -2.29
N GLY A 119 -6.97 4.89 -1.08
CA GLY A 119 -7.32 3.85 -0.12
C GLY A 119 -7.66 4.48 1.23
N GLY A 120 -8.72 3.98 1.88
CA GLY A 120 -9.44 4.65 2.97
C GLY A 120 -8.61 5.03 4.20
N VAL A 121 -9.20 5.90 5.03
CA VAL A 121 -8.75 6.17 6.41
C VAL A 121 -8.44 4.83 7.06
N TRP A 122 -7.17 4.56 7.34
CA TRP A 122 -6.78 3.41 8.14
C TRP A 122 -7.43 3.64 9.52
N PRO A 123 -8.31 2.76 10.02
CA PRO A 123 -8.84 2.91 11.38
C PRO A 123 -7.71 2.93 12.41
#